data_AF-A0AB36B4A7-F1
#
_entry.id   AF-A0AB36B4A7-F1
#
_cell.length_a   1.000
_cell.length_b   1.000
_cell.length_c   1.000
_cell.angle_alpha   90.00
_cell.angle_beta   90.00
_cell.angle_gamma   90.00
#
_symmetry.space_group_name_H-M   'P 1'
#
loop_
_entity.id
_entity.type
_entity.pdbx_description
1 polymer ?
#
loop_
_entity_poly.entity_id
_entity_poly.type
_entity_poly.pdbx_seq_one_letter_code
_entity_poly.pdbx_strand_id
1 'polypeptide(L)'
;MLYYFFSIRQADNAYLFDGLEISKNKEAMQYQNQYPVIFMSLKDLKDLSFQDQLNNFQIILSEIISRNEELLISEHLDEMDRDLLKRYKAGTVNKAQLQNGLRFLSNCLEKHWKKKVVLLIDE
;
A
#
# COMPACT_ATOMS: atom_id res chain seq x y z
N MET A 1 -13.46 1.48 -6.34
CA MET A 1 -14.11 2.71 -5.84
C MET A 1 -13.42 3.27 -4.60
N LEU A 2 -13.34 2.54 -3.47
CA LEU A 2 -12.67 3.05 -2.24
C LEU A 2 -11.21 3.48 -2.44
N TYR A 3 -10.44 2.75 -3.26
CA TYR A 3 -9.07 3.15 -3.62
C TYR A 3 -9.04 4.54 -4.27
N TYR A 4 -9.92 4.80 -5.25
CA TYR A 4 -10.03 6.10 -5.91
C TYR A 4 -10.51 7.21 -4.98
N PHE A 5 -11.35 6.87 -4.00
CA PHE A 5 -11.85 7.85 -3.04
C PHE A 5 -10.78 8.26 -2.04
N PHE A 6 -10.06 7.32 -1.41
CA PHE A 6 -9.14 7.66 -0.31
C PHE A 6 -7.73 8.03 -0.77
N SER A 7 -7.25 7.48 -1.89
CA SER A 7 -5.82 7.52 -2.25
C SER A 7 -5.35 8.91 -2.66
N ILE A 8 -4.27 9.41 -2.04
CA ILE A 8 -3.56 10.65 -2.43
C ILE A 8 -3.13 10.59 -3.90
N ARG A 9 -2.78 9.40 -4.38
CA ARG A 9 -2.35 9.18 -5.78
C ARG A 9 -3.48 9.32 -6.81
N GLN A 10 -4.71 9.44 -6.34
CA GLN A 10 -5.91 9.52 -7.18
C GLN A 10 -6.53 10.92 -7.14
N ALA A 11 -5.78 11.93 -6.69
CA ALA A 11 -6.22 13.33 -6.66
C ALA A 11 -6.68 13.83 -8.04
N ASP A 12 -5.98 13.45 -9.11
CA ASP A 12 -6.38 13.80 -10.49
C ASP A 12 -7.68 13.11 -10.94
N ASN A 13 -8.12 12.08 -10.21
CA ASN A 13 -9.37 11.35 -10.43
C ASN A 13 -10.47 11.77 -9.44
N ALA A 14 -10.30 12.88 -8.72
CA ALA A 14 -11.31 13.38 -7.79
C ALA A 14 -12.67 13.64 -8.45
N TYR A 15 -12.65 14.03 -9.74
CA TYR A 15 -13.84 14.30 -10.55
C TYR A 15 -14.77 13.08 -10.69
N LEU A 16 -14.27 11.85 -10.46
CA LEU A 16 -15.09 10.64 -10.51
C LEU A 16 -16.23 10.64 -9.49
N PHE A 17 -16.16 11.50 -8.47
CA PHE A 17 -17.17 11.61 -7.41
C PHE A 17 -18.10 12.82 -7.57
N ASP A 18 -17.92 13.64 -8.60
CA ASP A 18 -18.73 14.84 -8.81
C ASP A 18 -20.18 14.48 -9.14
N GLY A 19 -21.12 15.16 -8.46
CA GLY A 19 -22.56 14.97 -8.66
C GLY A 19 -23.13 13.68 -8.07
N LEU A 20 -22.32 12.81 -7.47
CA LEU A 20 -22.78 11.62 -6.77
C LEU A 20 -23.33 11.97 -5.37
N GLU A 21 -24.13 11.08 -4.77
CA GLU A 21 -24.67 11.33 -3.42
C GLU A 21 -23.58 11.56 -2.36
N ILE A 22 -22.41 10.91 -2.50
CA ILE A 22 -21.27 11.12 -1.60
C ILE A 22 -20.74 12.56 -1.65
N SER A 23 -20.84 13.24 -2.80
CA SER A 23 -20.37 14.63 -2.95
C SER A 23 -21.21 15.61 -2.13
N LYS A 24 -22.43 15.22 -1.72
CA LYS A 24 -23.30 16.01 -0.84
C LYS A 24 -22.96 15.80 0.65
N ASN A 25 -22.19 14.77 1.00
CA ASN A 25 -21.78 14.49 2.37
C ASN A 25 -20.45 15.19 2.70
N LYS A 26 -20.54 16.36 3.35
CA LYS A 26 -19.36 17.16 3.73
C LYS A 26 -18.37 16.43 4.62
N GLU A 27 -18.82 15.54 5.49
CA GLU A 27 -17.94 14.77 6.39
C GLU A 27 -17.13 13.75 5.59
N ALA A 28 -17.80 12.97 4.74
CA ALA A 28 -17.13 11.98 3.89
C ALA A 28 -16.10 12.62 2.95
N MET A 29 -16.42 13.78 2.37
CA MET A 29 -15.54 14.49 1.44
C MET A 29 -14.23 14.96 2.10
N GLN A 30 -14.15 15.09 3.42
CA GLN A 30 -12.89 15.38 4.12
C GLN A 30 -11.84 14.27 3.97
N TYR A 31 -12.26 13.06 3.61
CA TYR A 31 -11.37 11.91 3.44
C TYR A 31 -10.94 11.69 1.98
N GLN A 32 -11.48 12.48 1.04
CA GLN A 32 -11.22 12.29 -0.38
C GLN A 32 -9.77 12.64 -0.75
N ASN A 33 -9.09 11.68 -1.40
CA ASN A 33 -7.70 11.74 -1.87
C ASN A 33 -6.72 12.19 -0.78
N GLN A 34 -7.01 11.82 0.46
CA GLN A 34 -6.29 12.31 1.62
C GLN A 34 -5.27 11.32 2.15
N TYR A 35 -5.36 10.02 1.86
CA TYR A 35 -4.54 9.00 2.53
C TYR A 35 -3.60 8.25 1.58
N PRO A 36 -2.38 7.89 2.00
CA PRO A 36 -1.66 6.81 1.34
C PRO A 36 -2.47 5.51 1.49
N VAL A 37 -2.68 4.80 0.37
CA VAL A 37 -3.51 3.59 0.33
C VAL A 37 -2.67 2.43 -0.18
N ILE A 38 -2.62 1.34 0.60
CA ILE A 38 -2.22 0.02 0.10
C ILE A 38 -3.49 -0.72 -0.30
N PHE A 39 -3.60 -1.09 -1.58
CA PHE A 39 -4.67 -1.95 -2.09
C PHE A 39 -4.07 -3.27 -2.53
N MET A 40 -4.53 -4.37 -1.93
CA MET A 40 -4.09 -5.72 -2.24
C MET A 40 -5.29 -6.68 -2.31
N SER A 41 -5.17 -7.72 -3.13
CA SER A 41 -6.14 -8.82 -3.16
C SER A 41 -5.52 -10.10 -2.64
N LEU A 42 -6.31 -10.90 -1.92
CA LEU A 42 -5.94 -12.23 -1.46
C LEU A 42 -6.49 -13.35 -2.37
N LYS A 43 -7.19 -12.99 -3.46
CA LYS A 43 -7.81 -13.94 -4.42
C LYS A 43 -6.84 -14.96 -5.00
N ASP A 44 -5.58 -14.57 -5.13
CA ASP A 44 -4.53 -15.38 -5.75
C ASP A 44 -3.78 -16.25 -4.71
N LEU A 45 -4.08 -16.11 -3.41
CA LEU A 45 -3.59 -17.01 -2.36
C LEU A 45 -4.44 -18.30 -2.29
N LYS A 46 -4.57 -18.99 -3.42
CA LYS A 46 -5.31 -20.27 -3.55
C LYS A 46 -4.39 -21.49 -3.60
N ASP A 47 -3.08 -21.28 -3.46
CA ASP A 47 -2.11 -22.37 -3.59
C ASP A 47 -2.26 -23.41 -2.49
N LEU A 48 -2.00 -24.65 -2.88
CA LEU A 48 -2.19 -25.84 -2.05
C LEU A 48 -1.16 -25.96 -0.92
N SER A 49 0.03 -25.36 -1.07
CA SER A 49 1.11 -25.45 -0.08
C SER A 49 1.35 -24.12 0.64
N PHE A 50 1.69 -24.21 1.92
CA PHE A 50 2.03 -23.04 2.73
C PHE A 50 3.27 -22.31 2.18
N GLN A 51 4.22 -23.03 1.58
CA GLN A 51 5.42 -22.41 1.02
C GLN A 51 5.09 -21.57 -0.22
N ASP A 52 4.19 -22.06 -1.07
CA ASP A 52 3.74 -21.32 -2.25
C ASP A 52 2.96 -20.06 -1.86
N GLN A 53 2.13 -20.16 -0.80
CA GLN A 53 1.45 -18.99 -0.23
C GLN A 53 2.43 -17.93 0.29
N LEU A 54 3.54 -18.33 0.93
CA LEU A 54 4.59 -17.40 1.34
C LEU A 54 5.26 -16.74 0.13
N ASN A 55 5.53 -17.50 -0.92
CA ASN A 55 6.11 -16.97 -2.15
C ASN A 55 5.17 -15.95 -2.82
N ASN A 56 3.88 -16.25 -2.92
CA ASN A 56 2.88 -15.32 -3.47
C ASN A 56 2.75 -14.06 -2.61
N PHE A 57 2.75 -14.20 -1.29
CA PHE A 57 2.72 -13.04 -0.40
C PHE A 57 3.96 -12.15 -0.59
N GLN A 58 5.13 -12.76 -0.81
CA GLN A 58 6.35 -12.01 -1.12
C GLN A 58 6.22 -11.24 -2.45
N ILE A 59 5.62 -11.85 -3.47
CA ILE A 59 5.33 -11.20 -4.76
C ILE A 59 4.40 -9.99 -4.53
N ILE A 60 3.32 -10.17 -3.79
CA ILE A 60 2.37 -9.08 -3.47
C ILE A 60 3.10 -7.90 -2.79
N LEU A 61 3.98 -8.17 -1.82
CA LEU A 61 4.75 -7.10 -1.16
C LEU A 61 5.72 -6.40 -2.12
N SER A 62 6.37 -7.15 -3.02
CA SER A 62 7.25 -6.57 -4.05
C SER A 62 6.48 -5.67 -5.01
N GLU A 63 5.27 -6.06 -5.41
CA GLU A 63 4.40 -5.24 -6.25
C GLU A 63 3.95 -3.97 -5.54
N ILE A 64 3.60 -4.04 -4.26
CA ILE A 64 3.25 -2.85 -3.47
C ILE A 64 4.42 -1.86 -3.46
N ILE A 65 5.66 -2.33 -3.30
CA ILE A 65 6.84 -1.46 -3.34
C ILE A 65 7.08 -0.92 -4.76
N SER A 66 6.86 -1.72 -5.79
CA SER A 66 7.01 -1.28 -7.18
C SER A 66 5.99 -0.20 -7.56
N ARG A 67 4.84 -0.15 -6.88
CA ARG A 67 3.88 0.97 -7.02
C ARG A 67 4.23 2.19 -6.16
N ASN A 68 5.21 2.06 -5.27
CA ASN A 68 5.67 3.11 -4.33
C ASN A 68 7.21 3.26 -4.39
N GLU A 69 7.77 3.34 -5.59
CA GLU A 69 9.23 3.43 -5.80
C GLU A 69 9.85 4.68 -5.18
N GLU A 70 9.07 5.75 -4.98
CA GLU A 70 9.53 6.95 -4.29
C GLU A 70 10.02 6.67 -2.87
N LEU A 71 9.54 5.60 -2.23
CA LEU A 71 10.04 5.17 -0.92
C LEU A 71 11.52 4.76 -0.98
N LEU A 72 12.00 4.24 -2.12
CA LEU A 72 13.38 3.79 -2.28
C LEU A 72 14.40 4.94 -2.22
N ILE A 73 13.95 6.16 -2.50
CA ILE A 73 14.77 7.38 -2.51
C ILE A 73 14.23 8.45 -1.54
N SER A 74 13.24 8.10 -0.70
CA SER A 74 12.62 9.01 0.24
C SER A 74 13.63 9.54 1.26
N GLU A 75 13.70 10.86 1.39
CA GLU A 75 14.49 11.56 2.40
C GLU A 75 13.91 11.41 3.82
N HIS A 76 12.65 11.00 3.93
CA HIS A 76 11.98 10.75 5.20
C HIS A 76 12.22 9.36 5.77
N LEU A 77 12.90 8.49 5.03
CA LEU A 77 13.31 7.17 5.48
C LEU A 77 14.80 7.18 5.80
N ASP A 78 15.23 6.33 6.72
CA ASP A 78 16.65 6.12 6.96
C ASP A 78 17.24 5.11 5.95
N GLU A 79 18.56 4.92 6.00
CA GLU A 79 19.26 4.00 5.10
C GLU A 79 18.82 2.55 5.30
N MET A 80 18.56 2.15 6.54
CA MET A 80 18.14 0.78 6.88
C MET A 80 16.75 0.47 6.32
N ASP A 81 15.81 1.40 6.43
CA ASP A 81 14.48 1.32 5.83
C ASP A 81 14.61 1.16 4.29
N ARG A 82 15.41 2.00 3.63
CA ARG A 82 15.59 1.93 2.17
C ARG A 82 16.22 0.61 1.73
N ASP A 83 17.21 0.11 2.44
CA ASP A 83 17.84 -1.17 2.10
C ASP A 83 16.93 -2.36 2.35
N LEU A 84 16.07 -2.29 3.37
CA LEU A 84 15.05 -3.30 3.58
C LEU A 84 13.97 -3.24 2.49
N LEU A 85 13.54 -2.06 2.04
CA LEU A 85 12.63 -1.92 0.89
C LEU A 85 13.21 -2.54 -0.38
N LYS A 86 14.50 -2.30 -0.69
CA LYS A 86 15.20 -2.93 -1.83
C LYS A 86 15.16 -4.46 -1.73
N ARG A 87 15.36 -5.03 -0.53
CA ARG A 87 15.30 -6.49 -0.32
C ARG A 87 13.90 -7.06 -0.47
N TYR A 88 12.87 -6.38 0.01
CA TYR A 88 11.49 -6.80 -0.25
C TYR A 88 11.17 -6.75 -1.74
N LYS A 89 11.58 -5.68 -2.45
CA LYS A 89 11.41 -5.58 -3.91
C LYS A 89 12.13 -6.70 -4.65
N ALA A 90 13.34 -7.06 -4.22
CA ALA A 90 14.13 -8.14 -4.81
C ALA A 90 13.66 -9.55 -4.41
N GLY A 91 12.72 -9.68 -3.46
CA GLY A 91 12.27 -10.97 -2.96
C GLY A 91 13.33 -11.75 -2.17
N THR A 92 14.25 -11.04 -1.51
CA THR A 92 15.37 -11.64 -0.77
C THR A 92 15.22 -11.50 0.75
N VAL A 93 13.99 -11.31 1.22
CA VAL A 93 13.68 -11.20 2.65
C VAL A 93 13.51 -12.58 3.28
N ASN A 94 13.84 -12.70 4.56
CA ASN A 94 13.61 -13.94 5.29
C ASN A 94 12.15 -14.05 5.76
N LYS A 95 11.76 -15.22 6.28
CA LYS A 95 10.40 -15.49 6.77
C LYS A 95 9.92 -14.50 7.84
N ALA A 96 10.79 -14.14 8.79
CA ALA A 96 10.42 -13.21 9.87
C ALA A 96 10.17 -11.79 9.33
N GLN A 97 10.96 -11.35 8.36
CA GLN A 97 10.74 -10.09 7.65
C GLN A 97 9.46 -10.17 6.83
N LEU A 98 9.24 -11.26 6.09
CA LEU A 98 8.04 -11.46 5.29
C LEU A 98 6.77 -11.31 6.15
N GLN A 99 6.73 -11.97 7.32
CA GLN A 99 5.63 -11.85 8.29
C GLN A 99 5.33 -10.42 8.73
N ASN A 100 6.35 -9.55 8.76
CA ASN A 100 6.22 -8.16 9.19
C ASN A 100 6.10 -7.17 8.02
N GLY A 101 6.04 -7.66 6.77
CA GLY A 101 6.11 -6.86 5.55
C GLY A 101 5.06 -5.76 5.47
N LEU A 102 3.78 -6.08 5.66
CA LEU A 102 2.72 -5.07 5.61
C LEU A 102 2.89 -3.98 6.67
N ARG A 103 3.28 -4.35 7.90
CA ARG A 103 3.55 -3.36 8.96
C ARG A 103 4.71 -2.45 8.59
N PHE A 104 5.78 -3.03 8.06
CA PHE A 104 6.95 -2.27 7.62
C PHE A 104 6.61 -1.29 6.49
N LEU A 105 5.88 -1.75 5.46
CA LEU A 105 5.45 -0.91 4.35
C LEU A 105 4.52 0.23 4.79
N SER A 106 3.55 -0.07 5.67
CA SER A 106 2.67 0.94 6.24
C SER A 106 3.45 2.01 7.00
N ASN A 107 4.47 1.61 7.78
CA ASN A 107 5.33 2.57 8.49
C ASN A 107 6.14 3.42 7.52
N CYS A 108 6.67 2.85 6.43
CA CYS A 108 7.43 3.59 5.42
C CYS A 108 6.55 4.63 4.72
N LEU A 109 5.34 4.24 4.30
CA LEU A 109 4.36 5.15 3.70
C LEU A 109 3.94 6.25 4.68
N GLU A 110 3.71 5.92 5.95
CA GLU A 110 3.37 6.91 6.97
C GLU A 110 4.52 7.91 7.18
N LYS A 111 5.76 7.42 7.28
CA LYS A 111 6.95 8.27 7.40
C LYS A 111 7.10 9.20 6.20
N HIS A 112 6.86 8.72 4.99
CA HIS A 112 6.98 9.50 3.76
C HIS A 112 5.85 10.53 3.61
N TRP A 113 4.60 10.11 3.71
CA TRP A 113 3.42 10.97 3.49
C TRP A 113 2.97 11.76 4.72
N LYS A 114 3.60 11.53 5.89
CA LYS A 114 3.22 12.12 7.19
C LYS A 114 1.73 11.91 7.53
N LYS A 115 1.18 10.78 7.08
CA LYS A 115 -0.23 10.44 7.23
C LYS A 115 -0.43 8.95 7.41
N LYS A 116 -1.41 8.59 8.23
CA LYS A 116 -1.79 7.19 8.45
C LYS A 116 -2.18 6.51 7.13
N VAL A 117 -1.83 5.24 7.01
CA VAL A 117 -2.09 4.44 5.81
C VAL A 117 -3.44 3.75 5.92
N VAL A 118 -4.21 3.80 4.84
CA VAL A 118 -5.42 2.98 4.68
C VAL A 118 -5.02 1.68 3.98
N LEU A 119 -5.31 0.55 4.61
CA LEU A 119 -5.12 -0.78 4.03
C LEU A 119 -6.47 -1.29 3.54
N LEU A 120 -6.59 -1.51 2.24
CA LEU A 120 -7.77 -2.09 1.60
C LEU A 120 -7.41 -3.49 1.11
N ILE A 121 -8.12 -4.49 1.63
CA ILE A 121 -7.92 -5.90 1.31
C ILE A 121 -9.18 -6.41 0.61
N ASP A 122 -9.03 -6.93 -0.60
CA ASP A 122 -10.10 -7.58 -1.36
C ASP A 122 -9.92 -9.11 -1.34
N GLU A 123 -10.97 -9.84 -0.98
CA GLU A 123 -11.00 -11.32 -0.92
C GLU A 123 -11.72 -11.93 -2.12
#